data_AF-A0A9D7ECB4-F1
#
_entry.id   AF-A0A9D7ECB4-F1
#
_cell.length_a   1.000
_cell.length_b   1.000
_cell.length_c   1.000
_cell.angle_alpha   90.00
_cell.angle_beta   90.00
_cell.angle_gamma   90.00
#
_symmetry.space_group_name_H-M   'P 1'
#
loop_
_entity.id
_entity.type
_entity.pdbx_description
1 polymer ?
#
loop_
_entity_poly.entity_id
_entity_poly.type
_entity_poly.pdbx_seq_one_letter_code
_entity_poly.pdbx_strand_id
1 'polypeptide(L)'
;MEFLIKAAQLILSLSILVVLHELSHFLPARWFKTRVEKFYLFFDPWFSLFKKKIGDTEYGIGWLPLGGYVKISGMVDESMDKAQMAKPPEPWEFRSKPAWQRLIIMVGGVTVNLLLGFLIYIGVLYTWGRDYLPLDGATYGLHPSELLKEEGLRDGDRIVAVEGEKLATIEDVAKAILIHDARILTVERDGRQEQVVLGTDIADRILDRNEKTLFTPCVPFFVDTLLPEGTAKDSDLRKGDRLDRGERNIHALLRAVPRSGGRTQG
;
A
#
# COMPACT_ATOMS: atom_id res chain seq x y z
N MET A 1 -9.71 16.18 19.50
CA MET A 1 -10.61 16.14 18.32
C MET A 1 -10.24 15.02 17.36
N GLU A 2 -8.97 14.87 16.99
CA GLU A 2 -8.52 13.79 16.08
C GLU A 2 -8.86 12.37 16.55
N PHE A 3 -8.76 12.09 17.86
CA PHE A 3 -9.10 10.78 18.41
C PHE A 3 -10.56 10.39 18.15
N LEU A 4 -11.50 11.30 18.39
CA LEU A 4 -12.94 11.06 18.17
C LEU A 4 -13.24 10.83 16.69
N ILE A 5 -12.57 11.57 15.79
CA ILE A 5 -12.73 11.40 14.34
C ILE A 5 -12.23 10.02 13.92
N LYS A 6 -11.04 9.60 14.35
CA LYS A 6 -10.48 8.28 14.03
C LYS A 6 -11.34 7.15 14.59
N ALA A 7 -11.84 7.28 15.83
CA ALA A 7 -12.74 6.32 16.44
C ALA A 7 -14.06 6.22 15.65
N ALA A 8 -14.66 7.35 15.26
CA ALA A 8 -15.87 7.36 14.45
C ALA A 8 -15.65 6.73 13.06
N GLN A 9 -14.51 7.02 12.42
CA GLN A 9 -14.13 6.40 11.14
C GLN A 9 -13.98 4.88 11.26
N LEU A 10 -13.36 4.39 12.34
CA LEU A 10 -13.21 2.95 12.60
C LEU A 10 -14.57 2.28 12.79
N ILE A 11 -15.45 2.86 13.61
CA ILE A 11 -16.79 2.31 13.83
C ILE A 11 -17.61 2.34 12.53
N LEU A 12 -17.51 3.41 11.75
CA LEU A 12 -18.20 3.54 10.47
C LEU A 12 -17.69 2.50 9.45
N SER A 13 -16.38 2.35 9.30
CA SER A 13 -15.80 1.39 8.35
C SER A 13 -16.14 -0.05 8.73
N LEU A 14 -16.05 -0.39 10.01
CA LEU A 14 -16.45 -1.69 10.54
C LEU A 14 -17.94 -1.94 10.32
N SER A 15 -18.80 -0.94 10.58
CA SER A 15 -20.24 -1.04 10.35
C SER A 15 -20.55 -1.39 8.90
N ILE A 16 -19.94 -0.68 7.95
CA ILE A 16 -20.17 -0.90 6.51
C ILE A 16 -19.72 -2.32 6.12
N LEU A 17 -18.52 -2.74 6.55
CA LEU A 17 -17.99 -4.05 6.24
C LEU A 17 -18.88 -5.17 6.79
N VAL A 18 -19.27 -5.08 8.06
CA VAL A 18 -20.13 -6.07 8.73
C VAL A 18 -21.52 -6.10 8.09
N VAL A 19 -22.17 -4.95 7.88
CA VAL A 19 -23.51 -4.93 7.25
C VAL A 19 -23.48 -5.57 5.87
N LEU A 20 -22.48 -5.26 5.04
CA LEU A 20 -22.38 -5.86 3.70
C LEU A 20 -22.07 -7.37 3.77
N HIS A 21 -21.23 -7.80 4.71
CA HIS A 21 -20.95 -9.21 4.96
C HIS A 21 -22.22 -9.97 5.38
N GLU A 22 -22.93 -9.50 6.39
CA GLU A 22 -24.17 -10.11 6.84
C GLU A 22 -25.27 -10.07 5.76
N LEU A 23 -25.35 -8.96 5.01
CA LEU A 23 -26.30 -8.81 3.90
C LEU A 23 -26.08 -9.87 2.82
N SER A 24 -24.83 -10.26 2.60
CA SER A 24 -24.47 -11.28 1.61
C SER A 24 -24.90 -12.70 2.00
N HIS A 25 -25.11 -12.99 3.29
CA HIS A 25 -25.76 -14.22 3.76
C HIS A 25 -27.28 -14.09 3.71
N PHE A 26 -27.79 -12.92 4.09
CA PHE A 26 -29.21 -12.61 4.15
C PHE A 26 -29.90 -12.67 2.77
N LEU A 27 -29.31 -12.05 1.75
CA LEU A 27 -29.91 -11.97 0.41
C LEU A 27 -30.08 -13.35 -0.25
N PRO A 28 -29.07 -14.23 -0.31
CA PRO A 28 -29.24 -15.59 -0.82
C PRO A 28 -30.20 -16.42 0.04
N ALA A 29 -30.18 -16.28 1.37
CA ALA A 29 -31.11 -17.00 2.25
C ALA A 29 -32.57 -16.65 1.92
N ARG A 30 -32.86 -15.35 1.73
CA ARG A 30 -34.18 -14.88 1.29
C ARG A 30 -34.52 -15.36 -0.12
N TRP A 31 -33.55 -15.35 -1.04
CA TRP A 31 -33.74 -15.83 -2.41
C TRP A 31 -34.14 -17.31 -2.44
N PHE A 32 -33.48 -18.16 -1.64
CA PHE A 32 -33.77 -19.59 -1.57
C PHE A 32 -34.97 -19.95 -0.68
N LYS A 33 -35.73 -18.94 -0.24
CA LYS A 33 -36.89 -19.08 0.66
C LYS A 33 -36.52 -19.81 1.96
N THR A 34 -35.36 -19.47 2.50
CA THR A 34 -34.92 -19.90 3.82
C THR A 34 -35.32 -18.82 4.83
N ARG A 35 -35.88 -19.22 5.97
CA ARG A 35 -36.29 -18.26 7.00
C ARG A 35 -35.07 -17.67 7.70
N VAL A 36 -35.06 -16.34 7.86
CA VAL A 36 -34.06 -15.63 8.64
C VAL A 36 -34.76 -15.02 9.84
N GLU A 37 -34.32 -15.40 11.05
CA GLU A 37 -34.92 -15.00 12.31
C GLU A 37 -34.39 -13.64 12.78
N LYS A 38 -33.09 -13.42 12.62
CA LYS A 38 -32.41 -12.20 13.09
C LYS A 38 -31.39 -11.70 12.07
N PHE A 39 -31.33 -10.38 11.92
CA PHE A 39 -30.29 -9.66 11.20
C PHE A 39 -29.78 -8.55 12.12
N TYR A 40 -28.59 -8.73 12.68
CA TYR A 40 -28.05 -7.83 13.69
C TYR A 40 -26.73 -7.22 13.25
N LEU A 41 -26.68 -5.89 13.30
CA LEU A 41 -25.43 -5.14 13.26
C LEU A 41 -24.90 -5.03 14.69
N PHE A 42 -23.68 -5.47 14.98
CA PHE A 42 -23.13 -5.52 16.35
C PHE A 42 -23.78 -6.57 17.25
N PHE A 43 -22.95 -7.15 18.13
CA PHE A 43 -23.43 -8.13 19.09
C PHE A 43 -24.28 -7.44 20.15
N ASP A 44 -25.36 -8.11 20.56
CA ASP A 44 -26.33 -7.64 21.54
C ASP A 44 -26.32 -8.45 22.85
N PRO A 45 -25.17 -8.64 23.52
CA PRO A 45 -25.18 -9.32 24.80
C PRO A 45 -25.97 -8.46 25.81
N TRP A 46 -26.96 -9.07 26.46
CA TRP A 46 -27.95 -8.49 27.38
C TRP A 46 -28.99 -7.53 26.77
N PHE A 47 -28.59 -6.55 25.95
CA PHE A 47 -29.52 -5.58 25.36
C PHE A 47 -29.12 -5.12 23.95
N SER A 48 -30.10 -4.68 23.17
CA SER A 48 -29.92 -4.12 21.83
C SER A 48 -30.20 -2.61 21.87
N LEU A 49 -29.41 -1.80 21.18
CA LEU A 49 -29.60 -0.35 21.07
C LEU A 49 -30.88 -0.03 20.28
N PHE A 50 -31.14 -0.80 19.23
CA PHE A 50 -32.34 -0.68 18.43
C PHE A 50 -32.80 -2.07 17.98
N LYS A 51 -34.10 -2.30 17.93
CA LYS A 51 -34.67 -3.53 17.36
C LYS A 51 -36.02 -3.25 16.72
N LYS A 52 -36.24 -3.84 15.54
CA LYS A 52 -37.48 -3.75 14.80
C LYS A 52 -37.74 -5.06 14.08
N LYS A 53 -38.88 -5.68 14.36
CA LYS A 53 -39.33 -6.88 13.66
C LYS A 53 -40.10 -6.49 12.40
N ILE A 54 -39.66 -7.00 11.24
CA ILE A 54 -40.34 -6.82 9.96
C ILE A 54 -40.57 -8.21 9.36
N GLY A 55 -41.83 -8.66 9.38
CA GLY A 55 -42.20 -10.02 8.98
C GLY A 55 -41.58 -11.07 9.91
N ASP A 56 -40.83 -12.00 9.32
CA ASP A 56 -40.16 -13.09 10.04
C ASP A 56 -38.78 -12.74 10.58
N THR A 57 -38.23 -11.57 10.21
CA THR A 57 -36.85 -11.18 10.56
C THR A 57 -36.86 -10.03 11.56
N GLU A 58 -36.12 -10.19 12.65
CA GLU A 58 -35.80 -9.14 13.60
C GLU A 58 -34.52 -8.41 13.18
N TYR A 59 -34.65 -7.14 12.83
CA TYR A 59 -33.53 -6.27 12.50
C TYR A 59 -33.11 -5.52 13.76
N GLY A 60 -31.84 -5.58 14.12
CA GLY A 60 -31.34 -4.96 15.35
C GLY A 60 -29.95 -4.37 15.22
N ILE A 61 -29.64 -3.49 16.17
CA ILE A 61 -28.30 -2.95 16.37
C ILE A 61 -27.90 -3.28 17.81
N GLY A 62 -26.84 -4.09 17.97
CA GLY A 62 -26.21 -4.39 19.24
C GLY A 62 -25.33 -3.23 19.73
N TRP A 63 -24.94 -3.25 21.00
CA TRP A 63 -24.07 -2.21 21.56
C TRP A 63 -22.58 -2.53 21.41
N LEU A 64 -22.22 -3.80 21.13
CA LEU A 64 -20.84 -4.26 21.11
C LEU A 64 -20.31 -4.37 19.66
N PRO A 65 -19.43 -3.45 19.22
CA PRO A 65 -18.99 -3.34 17.84
C PRO A 65 -17.86 -4.34 17.51
N LEU A 66 -18.06 -5.62 17.80
CA LEU A 66 -17.09 -6.69 17.53
C LEU A 66 -17.48 -7.60 16.36
N GLY A 67 -18.63 -7.39 15.72
CA GLY A 67 -19.11 -8.20 14.61
C GLY A 67 -20.56 -7.93 14.26
N GLY A 68 -21.19 -8.81 13.50
CA GLY A 68 -22.62 -8.87 13.27
C GLY A 68 -23.03 -10.32 13.17
N TYR A 69 -24.33 -10.59 13.07
CA TYR A 69 -24.76 -11.97 12.80
C TYR A 69 -26.12 -12.01 12.11
N VAL A 70 -26.29 -13.03 11.26
CA VAL A 70 -27.56 -13.39 10.64
C VAL A 70 -27.98 -14.77 11.10
N LYS A 71 -29.03 -14.83 11.93
CA LYS A 71 -29.57 -16.10 12.41
C LYS A 71 -30.51 -16.70 11.36
N ILE A 72 -30.01 -17.69 10.62
CA ILE A 72 -30.77 -18.43 9.60
C ILE A 72 -31.39 -19.68 10.24
N SER A 73 -32.72 -19.87 10.10
CA SER A 73 -33.43 -21.03 10.68
C SER A 73 -32.86 -22.35 10.15
N GLY A 74 -32.53 -23.26 11.06
CA GLY A 74 -31.98 -24.57 10.73
C GLY A 74 -30.48 -24.58 10.40
N MET A 75 -29.79 -23.44 10.36
CA MET A 75 -28.32 -23.43 10.30
C MET A 75 -27.76 -23.74 11.69
N VAL A 76 -26.81 -24.67 11.79
CA VAL A 76 -26.08 -24.89 13.04
C VAL A 76 -25.10 -23.74 13.16
N ASP A 77 -25.53 -22.66 13.80
CA ASP A 77 -24.68 -21.51 14.04
C ASP A 77 -24.40 -21.38 15.55
N GLU A 78 -23.32 -20.68 15.88
CA GLU A 78 -22.63 -20.65 17.18
C GLU A 78 -23.55 -20.29 18.38
N SER A 79 -24.73 -19.71 18.12
CA SER A 79 -25.84 -19.61 19.07
C SER A 79 -26.68 -20.91 19.09
N MET A 80 -26.25 -21.86 19.92
CA MET A 80 -26.86 -23.17 20.12
C MET A 80 -28.35 -23.16 20.52
N ASP A 81 -29.26 -23.18 19.54
CA ASP A 81 -30.68 -23.55 19.76
C ASP A 81 -30.89 -25.06 19.56
N LYS A 82 -30.42 -25.87 20.53
CA LYS A 82 -30.54 -27.34 20.52
C LYS A 82 -32.00 -27.83 20.45
N ALA A 83 -32.96 -27.00 20.82
CA ALA A 83 -34.39 -27.33 20.79
C ALA A 83 -34.99 -27.39 19.38
N GLN A 84 -34.46 -26.62 18.42
CA GLN A 84 -34.92 -26.66 17.02
C GLN A 84 -34.44 -27.91 16.29
N MET A 85 -33.30 -28.49 16.68
CA MET A 85 -32.73 -29.68 16.02
C MET A 85 -33.45 -30.99 16.34
N ALA A 86 -34.32 -31.00 17.36
CA ALA A 86 -35.08 -32.18 17.77
C ALA A 86 -36.35 -32.42 16.92
N LYS A 87 -36.75 -31.43 16.11
CA LYS A 87 -37.92 -31.53 15.23
C LYS A 87 -37.50 -31.99 13.83
N PRO A 88 -38.40 -32.68 13.09
CA PRO A 88 -38.15 -33.01 11.69
C PRO A 88 -37.86 -31.74 10.89
N PRO A 89 -36.92 -31.79 9.93
CA PRO A 89 -36.47 -30.61 9.21
C PRO A 89 -37.61 -30.03 8.36
N GLU A 90 -37.98 -28.78 8.62
CA GLU A 90 -39.06 -28.10 7.93
C GLU A 90 -38.60 -27.57 6.55
N PRO A 91 -39.48 -27.44 5.53
CA PRO A 91 -39.09 -27.04 4.16
C PRO A 91 -38.44 -25.66 4.02
N TRP A 92 -38.66 -24.77 4.99
CA TRP A 92 -38.09 -23.42 5.06
C TRP A 92 -36.79 -23.34 5.86
N GLU A 93 -36.32 -24.46 6.41
CA GLU A 93 -35.04 -24.54 7.10
C GLU A 93 -33.87 -24.70 6.13
N PHE A 94 -32.73 -24.17 6.53
CA PHE A 94 -31.46 -24.31 5.80
C PHE A 94 -31.12 -25.78 5.51
N ARG A 95 -31.35 -26.69 6.48
CA ARG A 95 -31.04 -28.12 6.37
C ARG A 95 -31.84 -28.86 5.31
N SER A 96 -33.02 -28.35 4.98
CA SER A 96 -33.92 -28.93 3.97
C SER A 96 -33.57 -28.50 2.54
N LYS A 97 -32.62 -27.56 2.37
CA LYS A 97 -32.21 -27.05 1.06
C LYS A 97 -31.09 -27.89 0.42
N PRO A 98 -31.07 -28.01 -0.92
CA PRO A 98 -29.96 -28.61 -1.65
C PRO A 98 -28.59 -28.05 -1.24
N ALA A 99 -27.57 -28.91 -1.25
CA ALA A 99 -26.23 -28.55 -0.78
C ALA A 99 -25.63 -27.33 -1.52
N TRP A 100 -25.89 -27.17 -2.80
CA TRP A 100 -25.41 -26.02 -3.58
C TRP A 100 -26.04 -24.69 -3.16
N GLN A 101 -27.32 -24.68 -2.73
CA GLN A 101 -27.98 -23.48 -2.20
C GLN A 101 -27.37 -23.09 -0.86
N ARG A 102 -27.12 -24.08 -0.01
CA ARG A 102 -26.42 -23.91 1.27
C ARG A 102 -25.03 -23.34 1.06
N LEU A 103 -24.29 -23.85 0.07
CA LEU A 103 -22.95 -23.37 -0.27
C LEU A 103 -22.95 -21.88 -0.64
N ILE A 104 -23.89 -21.44 -1.50
CA ILE A 104 -24.01 -20.03 -1.89
C ILE A 104 -24.28 -19.15 -0.66
N ILE A 105 -25.18 -19.59 0.22
CA ILE A 105 -25.46 -18.86 1.47
C ILE A 105 -24.20 -18.79 2.33
N MET A 106 -23.45 -19.88 2.52
CA MET A 106 -22.24 -19.89 3.38
C MET A 106 -21.07 -19.09 2.80
N VAL A 107 -20.90 -19.06 1.48
CA VAL A 107 -19.77 -18.38 0.82
C VAL A 107 -20.06 -16.90 0.54
N GLY A 108 -21.32 -16.47 0.67
CA GLY A 108 -21.76 -15.09 0.44
C GLY A 108 -20.87 -14.07 1.15
N GLY A 109 -20.63 -14.25 2.46
CA GLY A 109 -19.84 -13.35 3.30
C GLY A 109 -18.47 -13.05 2.75
N VAL A 110 -17.71 -14.11 2.49
CA VAL A 110 -16.33 -14.01 1.99
C VAL A 110 -16.31 -13.40 0.59
N THR A 111 -17.28 -13.74 -0.26
CA THR A 111 -17.35 -13.26 -1.64
C THR A 111 -17.61 -11.76 -1.67
N VAL A 112 -18.58 -11.25 -0.90
CA VAL A 112 -18.86 -9.82 -0.85
C VAL A 112 -17.71 -9.03 -0.24
N ASN A 113 -17.03 -9.55 0.78
CA ASN A 113 -15.83 -8.89 1.31
C ASN A 113 -14.71 -8.81 0.27
N LEU A 114 -14.48 -9.88 -0.50
CA LEU A 114 -13.50 -9.89 -1.58
C LEU A 114 -13.84 -8.85 -2.66
N LEU A 115 -15.10 -8.83 -3.11
CA LEU A 115 -15.58 -7.85 -4.09
C LEU A 115 -15.50 -6.42 -3.57
N LEU A 116 -15.90 -6.20 -2.32
CA LEU A 116 -15.79 -4.90 -1.66
C LEU A 116 -14.33 -4.45 -1.59
N GLY A 117 -13.41 -5.36 -1.26
CA GLY A 117 -11.98 -5.09 -1.28
C GLY A 117 -11.50 -4.62 -2.65
N PHE A 118 -11.87 -5.34 -3.72
CA PHE A 118 -11.55 -4.90 -5.09
C PHE A 118 -12.13 -3.51 -5.41
N LEU A 119 -13.40 -3.25 -5.07
CA LEU A 119 -14.03 -1.96 -5.31
C LEU A 119 -13.35 -0.82 -4.54
N ILE A 120 -12.99 -1.05 -3.28
CA ILE A 120 -12.24 -0.07 -2.47
C ILE A 120 -10.89 0.21 -3.13
N TYR A 121 -10.13 -0.83 -3.52
CA TYR A 121 -8.84 -0.64 -4.17
C TYR A 121 -8.94 0.06 -5.53
N ILE A 122 -9.95 -0.28 -6.34
CA ILE A 122 -10.23 0.43 -7.59
C ILE A 122 -10.53 1.90 -7.32
N GLY A 123 -11.38 2.20 -6.34
CA GLY A 123 -11.70 3.57 -5.94
C GLY A 123 -10.46 4.32 -5.48
N VAL A 124 -9.63 3.71 -4.64
CA VAL A 124 -8.38 4.28 -4.13
C VAL A 124 -7.43 4.61 -5.29
N LEU A 125 -7.20 3.66 -6.20
CA LEU A 125 -6.32 3.87 -7.36
C LEU A 125 -6.90 4.88 -8.36
N TYR A 126 -8.22 4.97 -8.47
CA TYR A 126 -8.88 5.94 -9.34
C TYR A 126 -8.79 7.37 -8.79
N THR A 127 -8.95 7.56 -7.47
CA THR A 127 -8.94 8.91 -6.87
C THR A 127 -7.55 9.41 -6.53
N TRP A 128 -6.64 8.54 -6.09
CA TRP A 128 -5.29 8.92 -5.67
C TRP A 128 -4.20 8.51 -6.69
N GLY A 129 -4.54 7.74 -7.73
CA GLY A 129 -3.58 7.38 -8.77
C GLY A 129 -2.44 6.51 -8.26
N ARG A 130 -1.28 6.60 -8.92
CA ARG A 130 0.00 6.10 -8.43
C ARG A 130 0.95 7.29 -8.28
N ASP A 131 1.56 7.43 -7.12
CA ASP A 131 2.71 8.31 -6.95
C ASP A 131 3.93 7.62 -7.59
N TYR A 132 4.32 8.05 -8.79
CA TYR A 132 5.61 7.70 -9.38
C TYR A 132 6.46 8.96 -9.54
N LEU A 133 7.77 8.82 -9.42
CA LEU A 133 8.68 9.93 -9.67
C LEU A 133 8.83 10.07 -11.20
N PRO A 134 8.28 11.11 -11.84
CA PRO A 134 8.49 11.30 -13.26
C PRO A 134 9.97 11.57 -13.54
N LEU A 135 10.50 11.11 -14.66
CA LEU A 135 11.87 11.41 -15.09
C LEU A 135 12.14 12.91 -15.18
N ASP A 136 11.12 13.68 -15.56
CA ASP A 136 11.18 15.15 -15.58
C ASP A 136 11.23 15.78 -14.18
N GLY A 137 10.81 15.06 -13.14
CA GLY A 137 10.86 15.49 -11.74
C GLY A 137 12.23 15.26 -11.07
N ALA A 138 13.14 14.53 -11.73
CA ALA A 138 14.52 14.36 -11.25
C ALA A 138 15.38 15.60 -11.58
N THR A 139 14.99 16.76 -11.04
CA THR A 139 15.63 18.07 -11.27
C THR A 139 17.14 18.08 -10.99
N TYR A 140 17.58 17.22 -10.07
CA TYR A 140 18.98 17.11 -9.64
C TYR A 140 19.71 15.91 -10.25
N GLY A 141 19.08 15.23 -11.22
CA GLY A 141 19.60 14.04 -11.87
C GLY A 141 19.44 12.77 -11.04
N LEU A 142 20.11 11.71 -11.49
CA LEU A 142 20.10 10.39 -10.89
C LEU A 142 21.50 9.98 -10.41
N HIS A 143 21.54 9.17 -9.38
CA HIS A 143 22.69 8.40 -8.94
C HIS A 143 22.58 6.99 -9.54
N PRO A 144 23.30 6.69 -10.64
CA PRO A 144 23.36 5.34 -11.19
C PRO A 144 24.09 4.39 -10.22
N SER A 145 23.81 3.10 -10.32
CA SER A 145 24.55 2.06 -9.60
C SER A 145 26.01 2.03 -10.04
N GLU A 146 26.90 1.45 -9.22
CA GLU A 146 28.32 1.37 -9.55
C GLU A 146 28.57 0.65 -10.88
N LEU A 147 27.78 -0.40 -11.17
CA LEU A 147 27.82 -1.08 -12.46
C LEU A 147 27.48 -0.15 -13.63
N LEU A 148 26.44 0.67 -13.49
CA LEU A 148 26.07 1.64 -14.51
C LEU A 148 27.08 2.79 -14.67
N LYS A 149 27.82 3.11 -13.61
CA LYS A 149 28.97 4.03 -13.70
C LYS A 149 30.14 3.43 -14.49
N GLU A 150 30.39 2.13 -14.37
CA GLU A 150 31.38 1.41 -15.19
C GLU A 150 31.03 1.55 -16.69
N GLU A 151 29.75 1.61 -17.04
CA GLU A 151 29.23 1.80 -18.41
C GLU A 151 29.24 3.27 -18.90
N GLY A 152 29.66 4.22 -18.07
CA GLY A 152 29.83 5.63 -18.47
C GLY A 152 28.74 6.60 -18.03
N LEU A 153 27.74 6.15 -17.26
CA LEU A 153 26.82 7.03 -16.54
C LEU A 153 27.55 7.73 -15.38
N ARG A 154 27.13 8.94 -15.05
CA ARG A 154 27.70 9.74 -13.96
C ARG A 154 26.62 10.20 -13.00
N ASP A 155 27.04 10.47 -11.77
CA ASP A 155 26.18 11.08 -10.76
C ASP A 155 25.69 12.45 -11.25
N GLY A 156 24.37 12.66 -11.19
CA GLY A 156 23.73 13.89 -11.66
C GLY A 156 23.28 13.85 -13.13
N ASP A 157 23.53 12.75 -13.85
CA ASP A 157 22.98 12.57 -15.20
C ASP A 157 21.45 12.54 -15.14
N ARG A 158 20.80 13.27 -16.04
CA ARG A 158 19.34 13.22 -16.23
C ARG A 158 19.00 12.41 -17.46
N ILE A 159 18.27 11.32 -17.30
CA ILE A 159 17.87 10.47 -18.43
C ILE A 159 16.69 11.14 -19.17
N VAL A 160 16.88 11.41 -20.45
CA VAL A 160 15.91 12.09 -21.31
C VAL A 160 15.15 11.10 -22.19
N ALA A 161 15.85 10.09 -22.73
CA ALA A 161 15.27 9.06 -23.58
C ALA A 161 16.06 7.76 -23.50
N VAL A 162 15.40 6.66 -23.82
CA VAL A 162 15.99 5.32 -23.95
C VAL A 162 15.62 4.79 -25.34
N GLU A 163 16.61 4.42 -26.16
CA GLU A 163 16.42 3.98 -27.55
C GLU A 163 15.60 4.98 -28.40
N GLY A 164 15.72 6.28 -28.10
CA GLY A 164 14.96 7.35 -28.76
C GLY A 164 13.54 7.55 -28.25
N GLU A 165 13.04 6.73 -27.33
CA GLU A 165 11.73 6.90 -26.70
C GLU A 165 11.83 7.64 -25.37
N LYS A 166 10.94 8.62 -25.16
CA LYS A 166 10.82 9.33 -23.89
C LYS A 166 9.99 8.51 -22.92
N LEU A 167 10.63 7.98 -21.89
CA LEU A 167 9.96 7.22 -20.82
C LEU A 167 9.37 8.15 -19.76
N ALA A 168 8.37 7.66 -19.03
CA ALA A 168 7.68 8.44 -18.00
C ALA A 168 8.38 8.37 -16.63
N THR A 169 8.93 7.21 -16.27
CA THR A 169 9.42 6.93 -14.92
C THR A 169 10.80 6.30 -14.90
N ILE A 170 11.50 6.43 -13.77
CA ILE A 170 12.82 5.79 -13.55
C ILE A 170 12.68 4.26 -13.59
N GLU A 171 11.56 3.73 -13.08
CA GLU A 171 11.24 2.31 -13.12
C GLU A 171 11.10 1.81 -14.56
N ASP A 172 10.56 2.62 -15.47
CA ASP A 172 10.45 2.25 -16.88
C ASP A 172 11.82 2.21 -17.57
N VAL A 173 12.76 3.08 -17.18
CA VAL A 173 14.16 3.00 -17.64
C VAL A 173 14.79 1.69 -17.18
N ALA A 174 14.65 1.35 -15.90
CA ALA A 174 15.18 0.10 -15.36
C ALA A 174 14.60 -1.13 -16.08
N LYS A 175 13.29 -1.13 -16.37
CA LYS A 175 12.65 -2.19 -17.17
C LYS A 175 13.14 -2.21 -18.61
N ALA A 176 13.35 -1.06 -19.24
CA ALA A 176 13.87 -0.99 -20.60
C ALA A 176 15.25 -1.67 -20.69
N ILE A 177 16.13 -1.42 -19.72
CA ILE A 177 17.46 -2.04 -19.67
C ILE A 177 17.34 -3.55 -19.38
N LEU A 178 16.55 -3.94 -18.38
CA LEU A 178 16.49 -5.34 -17.90
C LEU A 178 15.66 -6.30 -18.75
N ILE A 179 14.56 -5.81 -19.34
CA ILE A 179 13.57 -6.66 -20.03
C ILE A 179 13.66 -6.46 -21.54
N HIS A 180 13.87 -5.22 -21.99
CA HIS A 180 13.90 -4.87 -23.41
C HIS A 180 15.32 -4.80 -23.98
N ASP A 181 16.34 -5.12 -23.17
CA ASP A 181 17.77 -5.06 -23.54
C ASP A 181 18.15 -3.72 -24.20
N ALA A 182 17.60 -2.63 -23.67
CA ALA A 182 17.85 -1.29 -24.18
C ALA A 182 19.29 -0.86 -23.86
N ARG A 183 19.99 -0.33 -24.86
CA ARG A 183 21.43 -0.06 -24.80
C ARG A 183 21.76 1.41 -24.92
N ILE A 184 20.97 2.18 -25.64
CA ILE A 184 21.24 3.59 -25.90
C ILE A 184 20.43 4.44 -24.91
N LEU A 185 21.12 5.02 -23.94
CA LEU A 185 20.57 6.00 -23.03
C LEU A 185 20.95 7.41 -23.50
N THR A 186 19.96 8.27 -23.73
CA THR A 186 20.20 9.70 -23.95
C THR A 186 20.12 10.41 -22.61
N VAL A 187 21.22 10.98 -22.16
CA VAL A 187 21.33 11.69 -20.88
C VAL A 187 21.66 13.16 -21.11
N GLU A 188 21.18 14.02 -20.22
CA GLU A 188 21.57 15.42 -20.13
C GLU A 188 22.58 15.58 -19.00
N ARG A 189 23.78 16.03 -19.35
CA ARG A 189 24.92 16.26 -18.46
C ARG A 189 25.43 17.67 -18.67
N ASP A 190 25.48 18.47 -17.61
CA ASP A 190 25.91 19.88 -17.66
C ASP A 190 25.21 20.72 -18.75
N GLY A 191 23.92 20.43 -19.01
CA GLY A 191 23.11 21.10 -20.04
C GLY A 191 23.40 20.66 -21.48
N ARG A 192 24.16 19.58 -21.69
CA ARG A 192 24.39 18.96 -23.01
C ARG A 192 23.80 17.56 -23.04
N GLN A 193 23.22 17.19 -24.18
CA GLN A 193 22.78 15.82 -24.40
C GLN A 193 23.95 14.95 -24.87
N GLU A 194 24.16 13.83 -24.18
CA GLU A 194 25.13 12.81 -24.49
C GLU A 194 24.42 11.46 -24.62
N GLN A 195 24.92 10.59 -25.50
CA GLN A 195 24.45 9.22 -25.60
C GLN A 195 25.44 8.30 -24.87
N VAL A 196 24.92 7.51 -23.94
CA VAL A 196 25.65 6.45 -23.25
C VAL A 196 25.17 5.13 -23.82
N VAL A 197 26.11 4.32 -24.32
CA VAL A 197 25.84 3.00 -24.90
C VAL A 197 26.27 1.95 -23.89
N LEU A 198 25.31 1.17 -23.39
CA LEU A 198 25.55 0.08 -22.46
C LEU A 198 26.09 -1.17 -23.18
N GLY A 199 26.91 -1.94 -22.48
CA GLY A 199 27.38 -3.25 -22.91
C GLY A 199 26.26 -4.25 -23.16
N THR A 200 26.49 -5.20 -24.05
CA THR A 200 25.50 -6.23 -24.43
C THR A 200 25.18 -7.23 -23.32
N ASP A 201 26.01 -7.28 -22.27
CA ASP A 201 25.90 -8.16 -21.12
C ASP A 201 25.41 -7.42 -19.86
N ILE A 202 24.94 -6.17 -20.00
CA ILE A 202 24.57 -5.35 -18.86
C ILE A 202 23.41 -5.96 -18.06
N ALA A 203 22.40 -6.49 -18.72
CA ALA A 203 21.25 -7.11 -18.07
C ALA A 203 21.67 -8.33 -17.24
N ASP A 204 22.52 -9.20 -17.81
CA ASP A 204 23.07 -10.37 -17.11
C ASP A 204 23.93 -9.94 -15.91
N ARG A 205 24.79 -8.93 -16.08
CA ARG A 205 25.62 -8.39 -14.98
C ARG A 205 24.80 -7.78 -13.85
N ILE A 206 23.70 -7.11 -14.15
CA ILE A 206 22.78 -6.57 -13.14
C ILE A 206 22.17 -7.72 -12.33
N LEU A 207 21.71 -8.77 -13.01
CA LEU A 207 21.10 -9.95 -12.38
C LEU A 207 22.12 -10.73 -11.54
N ASP A 208 23.31 -10.96 -12.07
CA ASP A 208 24.39 -11.68 -11.39
C ASP A 208 24.88 -10.96 -10.12
N ARG A 209 24.97 -9.62 -10.16
CA ARG A 209 25.31 -8.81 -8.97
C ARG A 209 24.13 -8.61 -8.01
N ASN A 210 22.93 -9.10 -8.36
CA ASN A 210 21.69 -8.92 -7.59
C ASN A 210 21.44 -7.44 -7.25
N GLU A 211 21.73 -6.55 -8.20
CA GLU A 211 21.53 -5.11 -8.03
C GLU A 211 20.04 -4.78 -8.12
N LYS A 212 19.42 -4.50 -6.97
CA LYS A 212 17.99 -4.19 -6.87
C LYS A 212 17.64 -2.74 -7.23
N THR A 213 18.62 -1.84 -7.17
CA THR A 213 18.42 -0.41 -7.38
C THR A 213 19.43 0.10 -8.40
N LEU A 214 18.96 0.33 -9.63
CA LEU A 214 19.79 0.84 -10.71
C LEU A 214 19.97 2.36 -10.67
N PHE A 215 18.96 3.07 -10.22
CA PHE A 215 18.96 4.52 -10.15
C PHE A 215 18.37 4.99 -8.82
N THR A 216 19.04 5.92 -8.16
CA THR A 216 18.52 6.62 -6.99
C THR A 216 18.36 8.10 -7.31
N PRO A 217 17.21 8.74 -7.03
CA PRO A 217 17.07 10.18 -7.24
C PRO A 217 18.10 10.97 -6.43
N CYS A 218 18.77 11.93 -7.08
CA CYS A 218 19.61 12.89 -6.36
C CYS A 218 18.73 13.80 -5.51
N VAL A 219 18.92 13.79 -4.20
CA VAL A 219 18.22 14.70 -3.28
C VAL A 219 19.25 15.68 -2.72
N PRO A 220 19.11 16.99 -2.95
CA PRO A 220 20.05 17.97 -2.41
C PRO A 220 19.92 18.02 -0.90
N PHE A 221 21.05 18.10 -0.22
CA PHE A 221 21.09 18.32 1.21
C PHE A 221 21.18 19.82 1.48
N PHE A 222 20.23 20.36 2.24
CA PHE A 222 20.27 21.75 2.68
C PHE A 222 20.58 21.81 4.17
N VAL A 223 21.42 22.75 4.57
CA VAL A 223 21.67 23.05 5.98
C VAL A 223 20.43 23.72 6.55
N ASP A 224 19.62 23.00 7.34
CA ASP A 224 18.44 23.61 7.96
C ASP A 224 18.81 24.42 9.21
N THR A 225 19.56 23.86 10.17
CA THR A 225 19.89 24.56 11.42
C THR A 225 21.30 24.24 11.88
N LEU A 226 22.04 25.28 12.29
CA LEU A 226 23.36 25.14 12.91
C LEU A 226 23.22 25.31 14.41
N LEU A 227 23.71 24.33 15.17
CA LEU A 227 23.65 24.38 16.63
C LEU A 227 24.66 25.42 17.15
N PRO A 228 24.27 26.32 18.08
CA PRO A 228 25.14 27.38 18.60
C PRO A 228 26.43 26.90 19.30
N GLU A 229 26.47 25.64 19.72
CA GLU A 229 27.59 24.97 20.41
C GLU A 229 28.14 23.78 19.58
N GLY A 230 27.74 23.65 18.31
CA GLY A 230 28.16 22.53 17.45
C GLY A 230 29.52 22.76 16.78
N THR A 231 30.17 21.69 16.35
CA THR A 231 31.48 21.73 15.63
C THR A 231 31.43 22.51 14.30
N ALA A 232 30.23 22.69 13.73
CA ALA A 232 30.01 23.46 12.51
C ALA A 232 29.90 24.98 12.76
N LYS A 233 29.94 25.46 14.01
CA LYS A 233 29.84 26.89 14.35
C LYS A 233 30.97 27.73 13.74
N ASP A 234 32.18 27.18 13.73
CA ASP A 234 33.37 27.84 13.18
C ASP A 234 33.59 27.54 11.69
N SER A 235 32.60 26.90 11.04
CA SER A 235 32.63 26.66 9.60
C SER A 235 31.95 27.80 8.84
N ASP A 236 32.28 27.95 7.56
CA ASP A 236 31.63 28.92 6.66
C ASP A 236 30.19 28.54 6.28
N LEU A 237 29.65 27.44 6.84
CA LEU A 237 28.30 26.96 6.55
C LEU A 237 27.24 27.90 7.14
N ARG A 238 26.16 28.12 6.40
CA ARG A 238 25.00 28.92 6.79
C ARG A 238 23.70 28.14 6.59
N LYS A 239 22.66 28.52 7.33
CA LYS A 239 21.30 28.02 7.08
C LYS A 239 20.91 28.31 5.63
N GLY A 240 20.44 27.30 4.92
CA GLY A 240 20.08 27.34 3.51
C GLY A 240 21.19 26.92 2.54
N ASP A 241 22.40 26.67 3.03
CA ASP A 241 23.50 26.23 2.17
C ASP A 241 23.20 24.84 1.59
N ARG A 242 23.48 24.68 0.29
CA ARG A 242 23.32 23.43 -0.45
C ARG A 242 24.62 22.63 -0.47
N LEU A 243 24.54 21.42 0.04
CA LEU A 243 25.63 20.45 0.07
C LEU A 243 25.45 19.48 -1.10
N ASP A 244 26.10 19.77 -2.23
CA ASP A 244 26.20 18.85 -3.35
C ASP A 244 27.44 17.97 -3.21
N ARG A 245 27.31 16.67 -3.51
CA ARG A 245 28.39 15.68 -3.48
C ARG A 245 29.42 15.86 -4.60
N GLY A 246 29.16 16.78 -5.54
CA GLY A 246 30.07 17.15 -6.61
C GLY A 246 31.22 17.99 -6.07
N GLU A 247 32.38 17.34 -5.89
CA GLU A 247 33.78 17.78 -5.69
C GLU A 247 34.12 19.12 -4.98
N ARG A 248 33.34 20.19 -5.11
CA ARG A 248 33.68 21.52 -4.59
C ARG A 248 33.25 21.75 -3.13
N ASN A 249 32.20 21.09 -2.64
CA ASN A 249 31.66 21.37 -1.29
C ASN A 249 32.04 20.34 -0.22
N ILE A 250 32.62 19.20 -0.59
CA ILE A 250 33.12 18.21 0.38
C ILE A 250 34.33 18.76 1.16
N HIS A 251 35.13 19.66 0.57
CA HIS A 251 36.26 20.28 1.26
C HIS A 251 35.87 21.20 2.43
N ALA A 252 34.62 21.68 2.49
CA ALA A 252 34.09 22.41 3.65
C ALA A 252 33.65 21.43 4.75
N LEU A 253 32.97 20.35 4.37
CA LEU A 253 32.55 19.27 5.28
C LEU A 253 33.75 18.52 5.91
N LEU A 254 34.78 18.20 5.12
CA LEU A 254 36.01 17.56 5.61
C LEU A 254 36.87 18.48 6.50
N ARG A 255 36.70 19.81 6.41
CA ARG A 255 37.31 20.76 7.36
C ARG A 255 36.53 20.86 8.67
N ALA A 256 35.20 20.67 8.62
CA ALA A 256 34.33 20.73 9.79
C ALA A 256 34.29 19.44 10.63
N VAL A 257 34.72 18.30 10.07
CA VAL A 257 34.89 17.04 10.81
C VAL A 257 36.31 16.97 11.36
N PRO A 258 36.54 17.08 12.69
CA PRO A 258 37.86 16.83 13.25
C PRO A 258 38.26 15.40 12.90
N ARG A 259 39.42 15.23 12.26
CA ARG A 259 40.05 13.91 12.11
C ARG A 259 40.29 13.37 13.51
N SER A 260 39.42 12.48 13.99
CA SER A 260 39.67 11.70 15.20
C SER A 260 40.75 10.67 14.90
N GLY A 261 41.99 11.13 14.78
CA GLY A 261 43.18 10.29 14.83
C GLY A 261 43.40 9.85 16.28
N GLY A 262 42.55 8.95 16.76
CA GLY A 262 42.77 8.24 18.02
C GLY A 262 43.89 7.22 17.84
N ARG A 263 45.13 7.66 18.02
CA ARG A 263 46.25 6.75 18.34
C ARG A 263 45.96 6.15 19.71
N THR A 264 45.59 4.88 19.75
CA THR A 264 45.74 4.05 20.95
C THR A 264 47.22 3.70 21.09
N GLN A 265 47.93 4.42 21.97
CA GLN A 265 49.16 3.97 22.61
C GLN A 265 48.98 4.16 24.11
N GLY A 266 49.24 3.11 24.89
CA GLY A 266 49.12 3.07 26.34
C GLY A 266 48.51 1.76 26.79
#